data_AF-A0A1E4K340-F1
#
_entry.id   AF-A0A1E4K340-F1
#
_cell.length_a   1.000
_cell.length_b   1.000
_cell.length_c   1.000
_cell.angle_alpha   90.00
_cell.angle_beta   90.00
_cell.angle_gamma   90.00
#
_symmetry.space_group_name_H-M   'P 1'
#
loop_
_entity.id
_entity.type
_entity.pdbx_description
1 polymer ?
#
loop_
_entity_poly.entity_id
_entity_poly.type
_entity_poly.pdbx_seq_one_letter_code
_entity_poly.pdbx_strand_id
1 'polypeptide(L)'
;MEKTMHRRNLLRGGAALAFLAALPRRLYAAAVGYPRLLDGPMIGATTPDSFTVWSRASGAFGVAVEYATRRDFADAKTTAPVAATQDNDLCTVVEVSGLKPDTIYYYRIKADGIDDRHQPLAFRTRTAPDRPRPIRIAFGSCARVQLYPEQPVFEAIAAMEPDLFLWLGDNIYADSDSETAYSALYSRQRGVSALVPLLRSVPQLAIWDDHDFGYNDSDRHNGVKAMTRRLFDRWWANPASGLPDTPGIFFRHSFGPVDIFMLDGRYHRDPPSAPDGPEKTMLGAGQKAWLKRELKASKAAFKILASGTGWSLAEKGGDSWAAYLHERNEILDFIRDEGIGGCLGISGDVHQGEVNCVPWSERGGYDFYDLVSSGLAQYLAPKFVDQHPEVRLRAPWVRSTNFGLLEFSFDPEPRVELSVRDVIGASASGEPVRLRAADLVNGKQSWRAVIDPDELERRERVERGGSYYGE
;
A
#
# COMPACT_ATOMS: atom_id res chain seq x y z
N MET A 1 -14.94 4.33 -80.53
CA MET A 1 -15.85 4.93 -79.53
C MET A 1 -15.22 4.75 -78.16
N GLU A 2 -14.55 5.80 -77.71
CA GLU A 2 -13.72 5.88 -76.51
C GLU A 2 -14.64 6.01 -75.28
N LYS A 3 -14.56 5.07 -74.33
CA LYS A 3 -15.34 5.15 -73.07
C LYS A 3 -14.44 5.69 -71.96
N THR A 4 -14.57 6.98 -71.75
CA THR A 4 -14.02 7.76 -70.64
C THR A 4 -14.57 7.20 -69.31
N MET A 5 -13.75 6.43 -68.58
CA MET A 5 -14.05 6.09 -67.18
C MET A 5 -13.88 7.33 -66.32
N HIS A 6 -15.01 7.86 -65.81
CA HIS A 6 -15.03 9.02 -64.92
C HIS A 6 -14.27 8.74 -63.61
N ARG A 7 -13.12 9.41 -63.44
CA ARG A 7 -12.33 9.50 -62.19
C ARG A 7 -13.14 9.93 -60.95
N ARG A 8 -14.37 10.45 -61.10
CA ARG A 8 -15.27 10.82 -59.99
C ARG A 8 -15.95 9.63 -59.29
N ASN A 9 -16.00 8.45 -59.90
CA ASN A 9 -16.63 7.27 -59.28
C ASN A 9 -15.68 6.50 -58.35
N LEU A 10 -14.36 6.62 -58.51
CA LEU A 10 -13.37 5.97 -57.64
C LEU A 10 -13.33 6.59 -56.23
N LEU A 11 -13.47 7.92 -56.12
CA LEU A 11 -13.46 8.64 -54.84
C LEU A 11 -14.76 8.45 -54.03
N ARG A 12 -15.90 8.19 -54.71
CA ARG A 12 -17.16 7.85 -54.02
C ARG A 12 -17.19 6.39 -53.53
N GLY A 13 -16.51 5.48 -54.22
CA GLY A 13 -16.35 4.09 -53.78
C GLY A 13 -15.49 3.95 -52.53
N GLY A 14 -14.39 4.69 -52.42
CA GLY A 14 -13.49 4.65 -51.27
C GLY A 14 -14.12 5.13 -49.95
N ALA A 15 -14.96 6.16 -49.99
CA ALA A 15 -15.67 6.66 -48.81
C ALA A 15 -16.78 5.68 -48.34
N ALA A 16 -17.45 4.99 -49.27
CA ALA A 16 -18.46 3.99 -48.94
C ALA A 16 -17.85 2.70 -48.34
N LEU A 17 -16.67 2.29 -48.83
CA LEU A 17 -15.94 1.13 -48.28
C LEU A 17 -15.38 1.39 -46.87
N ALA A 18 -14.94 2.61 -46.57
CA ALA A 18 -14.54 2.98 -45.21
C ALA A 18 -15.73 3.01 -44.23
N PHE A 19 -16.91 3.44 -44.70
CA PHE A 19 -18.16 3.37 -43.92
C PHE A 19 -18.62 1.93 -43.66
N LEU A 20 -18.48 1.04 -44.65
CA LEU A 20 -18.81 -0.39 -44.52
C LEU A 20 -17.82 -1.17 -43.65
N ALA A 21 -16.56 -0.73 -43.51
CA ALA A 21 -15.60 -1.33 -42.59
C ALA A 21 -15.81 -0.90 -41.11
N ALA A 22 -16.39 0.28 -40.88
CA ALA A 22 -16.71 0.79 -39.54
C ALA A 22 -18.08 0.33 -39.00
N LEU A 23 -19.02 0.03 -39.89
CA LEU A 23 -20.36 -0.47 -39.55
C LEU A 23 -20.36 -1.79 -38.74
N PRO A 24 -19.58 -2.84 -39.10
CA PRO A 24 -19.59 -4.09 -38.35
C PRO A 24 -19.08 -3.90 -36.93
N ARG A 25 -18.08 -3.04 -36.69
CA ARG A 25 -17.57 -2.75 -35.34
C ARG A 25 -18.58 -2.01 -34.46
N ARG A 26 -19.32 -1.03 -35.00
CA ARG A 26 -20.34 -0.30 -34.23
C ARG A 26 -21.57 -1.16 -33.93
N LEU A 27 -21.98 -2.02 -34.87
CA LEU A 27 -23.06 -2.99 -34.67
C LEU A 27 -22.64 -4.12 -33.72
N TYR A 28 -21.39 -4.60 -33.78
CA TYR A 28 -20.85 -5.54 -32.79
C TYR A 28 -20.76 -4.91 -31.39
N ALA A 29 -20.25 -3.67 -31.26
CA ALA A 29 -20.19 -2.99 -29.96
C ALA A 29 -21.60 -2.74 -29.37
N ALA A 30 -22.63 -2.59 -30.21
CA ALA A 30 -24.02 -2.50 -29.77
C ALA A 30 -24.61 -3.86 -29.34
N ALA A 31 -24.11 -4.98 -29.86
CA ALA A 31 -24.57 -6.33 -29.54
C ALA A 31 -23.77 -7.03 -28.41
N VAL A 32 -22.49 -6.67 -28.23
CA VAL A 32 -21.54 -7.32 -27.29
C VAL A 32 -21.05 -6.37 -26.18
N GLY A 33 -21.40 -5.08 -26.27
CA GLY A 33 -20.92 -4.04 -25.35
C GLY A 33 -19.67 -3.31 -25.84
N TYR A 34 -19.47 -2.08 -25.35
CA TYR A 34 -18.31 -1.26 -25.68
C TYR A 34 -17.08 -1.67 -24.85
N PRO A 35 -15.92 -2.02 -25.46
CA PRO A 35 -14.69 -2.32 -24.74
C PRO A 35 -14.25 -1.14 -23.87
N ARG A 36 -14.21 -1.34 -22.56
CA ARG A 36 -13.82 -0.34 -21.56
C ARG A 36 -13.25 -0.99 -20.32
N LEU A 37 -12.77 -0.17 -19.39
CA LEU A 37 -12.52 -0.62 -18.03
C LEU A 37 -13.80 -0.56 -17.18
N LEU A 38 -13.98 -1.54 -16.30
CA LEU A 38 -14.96 -1.54 -15.22
C LEU A 38 -14.37 -0.98 -13.93
N ASP A 39 -13.11 -1.34 -13.63
CA ASP A 39 -12.35 -0.81 -12.50
C ASP A 39 -10.95 -0.35 -12.94
N GLY A 40 -10.42 0.64 -12.23
CA GLY A 40 -9.12 1.24 -12.51
C GLY A 40 -9.16 2.36 -13.57
N PRO A 41 -7.99 2.75 -14.10
CA PRO A 41 -6.68 2.17 -13.83
C PRO A 41 -6.17 2.49 -12.41
N MET A 42 -5.34 1.61 -11.87
CA MET A 42 -4.55 1.83 -10.66
C MET A 42 -3.07 1.67 -10.98
N ILE A 43 -2.22 2.60 -10.54
CA ILE A 43 -0.76 2.43 -10.60
C ILE A 43 -0.33 1.43 -9.51
N GLY A 44 0.32 0.35 -9.93
CA GLY A 44 0.92 -0.63 -9.03
C GLY A 44 2.36 -0.27 -8.68
N ALA A 45 3.22 -1.28 -8.56
CA ALA A 45 4.65 -1.09 -8.31
C ALA A 45 5.33 -0.22 -9.37
N THR A 46 6.27 0.64 -8.93
CA THR A 46 7.13 1.46 -9.78
C THR A 46 8.59 1.25 -9.47
N THR A 47 9.42 1.17 -10.50
CA THR A 47 10.89 1.10 -10.39
C THR A 47 11.48 2.36 -11.03
N PRO A 48 12.81 2.54 -10.98
CA PRO A 48 13.48 3.58 -11.76
C PRO A 48 13.19 3.55 -13.27
N ASP A 49 12.86 2.39 -13.82
CA ASP A 49 12.73 2.17 -15.26
C ASP A 49 11.39 1.57 -15.69
N SER A 50 10.45 1.36 -14.77
CA SER A 50 9.13 0.85 -15.09
C SER A 50 8.03 1.32 -14.13
N PHE A 51 6.78 1.18 -14.57
CA PHE A 51 5.60 1.17 -13.71
C PHE A 51 4.58 0.16 -14.22
N THR A 52 3.76 -0.36 -13.30
CA THR A 52 2.64 -1.25 -13.65
C THR A 52 1.31 -0.53 -13.55
N VAL A 53 0.37 -0.93 -14.42
CA VAL A 53 -1.01 -0.45 -14.38
C VAL A 53 -1.95 -1.64 -14.25
N TRP A 54 -2.67 -1.69 -13.14
CA TRP A 54 -3.75 -2.63 -12.90
C TRP A 54 -5.07 -2.09 -13.45
N SER A 55 -5.90 -2.96 -14.01
CA SER A 55 -7.28 -2.63 -14.38
C SER A 55 -8.15 -3.87 -14.51
N ARG A 56 -9.48 -3.70 -14.45
CA ARG A 56 -10.44 -4.77 -14.77
C ARG A 56 -11.26 -4.41 -16.00
N ALA A 57 -11.22 -5.24 -17.03
CA ALA A 57 -11.86 -4.98 -18.31
C ALA A 57 -13.35 -5.38 -18.33
N SER A 58 -14.11 -4.80 -19.26
CA SER A 58 -15.53 -5.13 -19.47
C SER A 58 -15.79 -6.41 -20.27
N GLY A 59 -14.74 -7.06 -20.78
CA GLY A 59 -14.82 -8.27 -21.58
C GLY A 59 -13.44 -8.87 -21.86
N ALA A 60 -13.43 -10.03 -22.51
CA ALA A 60 -12.20 -10.76 -22.82
C ALA A 60 -11.53 -10.21 -24.09
N PHE A 61 -10.66 -9.21 -23.91
CA PHE A 61 -9.87 -8.59 -24.97
C PHE A 61 -8.52 -8.12 -24.45
N GLY A 62 -7.66 -7.64 -25.35
CA GLY A 62 -6.35 -7.10 -24.98
C GLY A 62 -6.44 -5.70 -24.36
N VAL A 63 -5.74 -5.49 -23.25
CA VAL A 63 -5.56 -4.19 -22.59
C VAL A 63 -4.11 -3.74 -22.77
N ALA A 64 -3.89 -2.55 -23.30
CA ALA A 64 -2.56 -1.95 -23.47
C ALA A 64 -2.49 -0.56 -22.85
N VAL A 65 -1.28 -0.11 -22.51
CA VAL A 65 -1.03 1.24 -22.02
C VAL A 65 -0.34 2.05 -23.11
N GLU A 66 -0.93 3.18 -23.48
CA GLU A 66 -0.25 4.20 -24.28
C GLU A 66 0.31 5.26 -23.36
N TYR A 67 1.58 5.59 -23.51
CA TYR A 67 2.32 6.45 -22.59
C TYR A 67 3.26 7.40 -23.34
N ALA A 68 3.53 8.55 -22.74
CA ALA A 68 4.31 9.65 -23.34
C ALA A 68 5.00 10.48 -22.25
N THR A 69 6.11 11.16 -22.59
CA THR A 69 6.69 12.18 -21.68
C THR A 69 6.01 13.54 -21.84
N ARG A 70 5.30 13.75 -22.96
CA ARG A 70 4.55 14.97 -23.24
C ARG A 70 3.05 14.77 -23.06
N ARG A 71 2.38 15.77 -22.47
CA ARG A 71 0.93 15.75 -22.24
C ARG A 71 0.10 15.70 -23.53
N ASP A 72 0.65 16.15 -24.64
CA ASP A 72 0.02 16.11 -25.96
C ASP A 72 0.21 14.76 -26.69
N PHE A 73 0.91 13.81 -26.07
CA PHE A 73 1.19 12.48 -26.63
C PHE A 73 1.96 12.52 -27.97
N ALA A 74 2.68 13.61 -28.27
CA ALA A 74 3.46 13.73 -29.50
C ALA A 74 4.60 12.70 -29.59
N ASP A 75 5.08 12.18 -28.45
CA ASP A 75 6.11 11.16 -28.32
C ASP A 75 5.57 9.82 -27.82
N ALA A 76 4.27 9.56 -28.03
CA ALA A 76 3.59 8.40 -27.48
C ALA A 76 4.15 7.06 -27.99
N LYS A 77 4.18 6.09 -27.08
CA LYS A 77 4.43 4.68 -27.32
C LYS A 77 3.26 3.87 -26.76
N THR A 78 3.08 2.65 -27.25
CA THR A 78 2.06 1.73 -26.73
C THR A 78 2.70 0.40 -26.39
N THR A 79 2.34 -0.16 -25.23
CA THR A 79 2.80 -1.50 -24.84
C THR A 79 2.18 -2.58 -25.74
N ALA A 80 2.72 -3.80 -25.67
CA ALA A 80 1.96 -4.96 -26.10
C ALA A 80 0.69 -5.10 -25.23
N PRO A 81 -0.43 -5.60 -25.79
CA PRO A 81 -1.63 -5.84 -25.01
C PRO A 81 -1.48 -7.08 -24.11
N VAL A 82 -2.01 -6.98 -22.89
CA VAL A 82 -2.22 -8.10 -21.96
C VAL A 82 -3.67 -8.57 -22.09
N ALA A 83 -3.89 -9.88 -22.26
CA ALA A 83 -5.24 -10.42 -22.40
C ALA A 83 -5.99 -10.37 -21.07
N ALA A 84 -7.17 -9.74 -21.06
CA ALA A 84 -8.14 -9.91 -19.98
C ALA A 84 -8.83 -11.27 -20.13
N THR A 85 -8.70 -12.16 -19.15
CA THR A 85 -9.26 -13.51 -19.19
C THR A 85 -10.34 -13.70 -18.12
N GLN A 86 -11.34 -14.54 -18.41
CA GLN A 86 -12.44 -14.81 -17.47
C GLN A 86 -11.93 -15.45 -16.16
N ASP A 87 -10.94 -16.34 -16.25
CA ASP A 87 -10.33 -17.00 -15.08
C ASP A 87 -9.64 -16.03 -14.12
N ASN A 88 -9.27 -14.83 -14.60
CA ASN A 88 -8.70 -13.75 -13.78
C ASN A 88 -9.70 -12.62 -13.50
N ASP A 89 -11.01 -12.88 -13.59
CA ASP A 89 -12.08 -11.86 -13.44
C ASP A 89 -11.87 -10.65 -14.37
N LEU A 90 -11.26 -10.88 -15.54
CA LEU A 90 -10.89 -9.84 -16.51
C LEU A 90 -9.93 -8.77 -15.95
N CYS A 91 -9.27 -9.05 -14.83
CA CYS A 91 -8.19 -8.22 -14.31
C CYS A 91 -6.93 -8.36 -15.16
N THR A 92 -6.20 -7.27 -15.31
CA THR A 92 -4.94 -7.19 -16.06
C THR A 92 -3.94 -6.35 -15.28
N VAL A 93 -2.66 -6.70 -15.42
CA VAL A 93 -1.54 -5.87 -14.99
C VAL A 93 -0.66 -5.67 -16.21
N VAL A 94 -0.54 -4.42 -16.68
CA VAL A 94 0.30 -4.06 -17.83
C VAL A 94 1.54 -3.35 -17.30
N GLU A 95 2.72 -3.90 -17.59
CA GLU A 95 3.99 -3.25 -17.29
C GLU A 95 4.42 -2.32 -18.43
N VAL A 96 4.84 -1.10 -18.06
CA VAL A 96 5.48 -0.14 -18.94
C VAL A 96 6.95 -0.04 -18.53
N SER A 97 7.87 -0.51 -19.36
CA SER A 97 9.31 -0.61 -19.04
C SER A 97 10.20 0.22 -19.98
N GLY A 98 11.50 0.29 -19.68
CA GLY A 98 12.48 1.05 -20.45
C GLY A 98 12.33 2.57 -20.29
N LEU A 99 11.88 2.99 -19.11
CA LEU A 99 11.59 4.37 -18.76
C LEU A 99 12.80 5.05 -18.12
N LYS A 100 12.74 6.38 -18.00
CA LYS A 100 13.74 7.16 -17.26
C LYS A 100 13.33 7.24 -15.79
N PRO A 101 14.31 7.26 -14.86
CA PRO A 101 14.04 7.44 -13.43
C PRO A 101 13.51 8.83 -13.12
N ASP A 102 12.79 8.93 -12.00
CA ASP A 102 12.22 10.18 -11.47
C ASP A 102 11.53 11.06 -12.53
N THR A 103 10.83 10.42 -13.47
CA THR A 103 10.26 11.09 -14.64
C THR A 103 8.74 10.94 -14.64
N ILE A 104 8.04 12.06 -14.88
CA ILE A 104 6.59 12.04 -15.07
C ILE A 104 6.27 11.48 -16.46
N TYR A 105 5.41 10.47 -16.49
CA TYR A 105 4.81 9.94 -17.71
C TYR A 105 3.31 10.21 -17.70
N TYR A 106 2.79 10.64 -18.85
CA TYR A 106 1.36 10.67 -19.13
C TYR A 106 0.95 9.35 -19.74
N TYR A 107 -0.21 8.82 -19.35
CA TYR A 107 -0.68 7.54 -19.88
C TYR A 107 -2.21 7.49 -20.06
N ARG A 108 -2.65 6.61 -20.94
CA ARG A 108 -4.05 6.24 -21.15
C ARG A 108 -4.17 4.75 -21.48
N ILE A 109 -5.35 4.18 -21.27
CA ILE A 109 -5.61 2.76 -21.47
C ILE A 109 -6.29 2.54 -22.82
N LYS A 110 -5.80 1.55 -23.57
CA LYS A 110 -6.45 1.02 -24.76
C LYS A 110 -7.10 -0.32 -24.43
N ALA A 111 -8.41 -0.39 -24.54
CA ALA A 111 -9.20 -1.61 -24.42
C ALA A 111 -9.52 -2.10 -25.84
N ASP A 112 -9.10 -3.31 -26.22
CA ASP A 112 -9.27 -3.85 -27.58
C ASP A 112 -8.72 -2.90 -28.68
N GLY A 113 -7.58 -2.25 -28.38
CA GLY A 113 -6.91 -1.32 -29.30
C GLY A 113 -7.61 0.04 -29.47
N ILE A 114 -8.72 0.29 -28.78
CA ILE A 114 -9.43 1.58 -28.79
C ILE A 114 -9.30 2.32 -27.46
N ASP A 115 -9.27 3.65 -27.51
CA ASP A 115 -9.28 4.48 -26.30
C ASP A 115 -10.64 4.37 -25.61
N ASP A 116 -10.65 4.31 -24.26
CA ASP A 116 -11.87 4.32 -23.46
C ASP A 116 -12.49 5.73 -23.44
N ARG A 117 -13.62 5.90 -24.13
CA ARG A 117 -14.38 7.16 -24.23
C ARG A 117 -14.95 7.62 -22.89
N HIS A 118 -15.07 6.74 -21.90
CA HIS A 118 -15.49 7.08 -20.55
C HIS A 118 -14.31 7.61 -19.70
N GLN A 119 -13.08 7.51 -20.21
CA GLN A 119 -11.86 8.03 -19.59
C GLN A 119 -11.08 8.88 -20.62
N PRO A 120 -11.65 10.00 -21.10
CA PRO A 120 -11.11 10.75 -22.23
C PRO A 120 -9.82 11.53 -21.91
N LEU A 121 -9.48 11.67 -20.63
CA LEU A 121 -8.31 12.41 -20.17
C LEU A 121 -7.17 11.46 -19.86
N ALA A 122 -5.96 11.87 -20.23
CA ALA A 122 -4.75 11.17 -19.81
C ALA A 122 -4.49 11.36 -18.32
N PHE A 123 -3.99 10.30 -17.71
CA PHE A 123 -3.48 10.29 -16.34
C PHE A 123 -1.98 10.57 -16.33
N ARG A 124 -1.40 10.71 -15.14
CA ARG A 124 0.05 10.85 -14.99
C ARG A 124 0.54 10.06 -13.79
N THR A 125 1.73 9.50 -13.89
CA THR A 125 2.45 8.91 -12.76
C THR A 125 3.94 9.21 -12.90
N ARG A 126 4.72 8.89 -11.87
CA ARG A 126 6.16 9.13 -11.82
C ARG A 126 6.89 7.82 -11.53
N THR A 127 7.93 7.52 -12.29
CA THR A 127 8.85 6.41 -12.01
C THR A 127 9.62 6.65 -10.71
N ALA A 128 10.04 5.58 -10.04
CA ALA A 128 10.79 5.72 -8.79
C ALA A 128 12.11 6.48 -9.02
N PRO A 129 12.63 7.19 -8.01
CA PRO A 129 13.93 7.83 -8.13
C PRO A 129 15.06 6.80 -8.02
N ASP A 130 16.13 6.99 -8.80
CA ASP A 130 17.39 6.22 -8.74
C ASP A 130 18.45 6.89 -7.86
N ARG A 131 18.16 8.09 -7.36
CA ARG A 131 19.04 8.93 -6.54
C ARG A 131 18.28 9.55 -5.37
N PRO A 132 18.96 9.94 -4.27
CA PRO A 132 18.30 10.59 -3.15
C PRO A 132 17.60 11.90 -3.57
N ARG A 133 16.34 12.03 -3.20
CA ARG A 133 15.54 13.27 -3.21
C ARG A 133 14.52 13.21 -2.08
N PRO A 134 13.88 14.32 -1.67
CA PRO A 134 12.78 14.24 -0.72
C PRO A 134 11.72 13.25 -1.20
N ILE A 135 11.21 12.38 -0.32
CA ILE A 135 10.20 11.35 -0.64
C ILE A 135 9.07 11.45 0.37
N ARG A 136 7.82 11.37 -0.11
CA ARG A 136 6.63 11.27 0.76
C ARG A 136 5.98 9.91 0.63
N ILE A 137 5.78 9.21 1.74
CA ILE A 137 5.05 7.94 1.77
C ILE A 137 3.85 8.13 2.69
N ALA A 138 2.65 7.99 2.14
CA ALA A 138 1.42 7.93 2.92
C ALA A 138 0.99 6.47 3.10
N PHE A 139 0.29 6.15 4.18
CA PHE A 139 -0.21 4.82 4.41
C PHE A 139 -1.43 4.81 5.35
N GLY A 140 -2.10 3.66 5.41
CA GLY A 140 -3.07 3.37 6.44
C GLY A 140 -3.71 1.99 6.26
N SER A 141 -4.60 1.65 7.19
CA SER A 141 -5.44 0.45 7.15
C SER A 141 -6.92 0.79 7.41
N CYS A 142 -7.77 -0.22 7.29
CA CYS A 142 -9.18 -0.18 7.72
C CYS A 142 -10.05 0.78 6.89
N ALA A 143 -10.27 0.41 5.62
CA ALA A 143 -11.09 1.12 4.65
C ALA A 143 -12.43 0.40 4.39
N ARG A 144 -13.41 0.58 5.28
CA ARG A 144 -14.69 -0.14 5.25
C ARG A 144 -15.75 0.53 4.37
N VAL A 145 -15.73 0.23 3.08
CA VAL A 145 -16.71 0.76 2.10
C VAL A 145 -18.17 0.40 2.40
N GLN A 146 -18.44 -0.68 3.15
CA GLN A 146 -19.80 -1.06 3.50
C GLN A 146 -20.50 -0.03 4.40
N LEU A 147 -19.76 0.59 5.32
CA LEU A 147 -20.29 1.55 6.27
C LEU A 147 -19.93 3.00 5.90
N TYR A 148 -18.80 3.18 5.23
CA TYR A 148 -18.26 4.50 4.88
C TYR A 148 -17.95 4.55 3.37
N PRO A 149 -18.95 4.82 2.51
CA PRO A 149 -18.74 4.82 1.05
C PRO A 149 -18.07 6.09 0.50
N GLU A 150 -18.05 7.22 1.22
CA GLU A 150 -17.48 8.49 0.73
C GLU A 150 -15.97 8.65 0.98
N GLN A 151 -15.47 8.17 2.12
CA GLN A 151 -14.04 8.12 2.51
C GLN A 151 -13.21 9.39 2.18
N PRO A 152 -13.58 10.58 2.68
CA PRO A 152 -12.90 11.85 2.37
C PRO A 152 -11.42 11.91 2.77
N VAL A 153 -10.94 10.99 3.62
CA VAL A 153 -9.52 10.88 3.97
C VAL A 153 -8.62 10.77 2.73
N PHE A 154 -9.11 10.14 1.66
CA PHE A 154 -8.33 9.96 0.43
C PHE A 154 -8.14 11.26 -0.35
N GLU A 155 -9.03 12.26 -0.18
CA GLU A 155 -8.84 13.59 -0.72
C GLU A 155 -7.69 14.31 0.00
N ALA A 156 -7.63 14.20 1.33
CA ALA A 156 -6.54 14.72 2.13
C ALA A 156 -5.21 14.04 1.78
N ILE A 157 -5.19 12.71 1.64
CA ILE A 157 -4.00 11.95 1.21
C ILE A 157 -3.54 12.44 -0.17
N ALA A 158 -4.45 12.56 -1.14
CA ALA A 158 -4.09 13.04 -2.48
C ALA A 158 -3.53 14.47 -2.46
N ALA A 159 -4.06 15.34 -1.59
CA ALA A 159 -3.58 16.70 -1.42
C ALA A 159 -2.16 16.80 -0.81
N MET A 160 -1.69 15.76 -0.10
CA MET A 160 -0.31 15.68 0.39
C MET A 160 0.71 15.34 -0.71
N GLU A 161 0.23 14.99 -1.92
CA GLU A 161 1.04 14.58 -3.06
C GLU A 161 2.08 13.50 -2.70
N PRO A 162 1.67 12.35 -2.13
CA PRO A 162 2.61 11.29 -1.79
C PRO A 162 3.22 10.66 -3.04
N ASP A 163 4.45 10.19 -2.91
CA ASP A 163 5.16 9.44 -3.94
C ASP A 163 4.77 7.96 -3.97
N LEU A 164 4.32 7.42 -2.82
CA LEU A 164 3.78 6.08 -2.65
C LEU A 164 2.60 6.11 -1.67
N PHE A 165 1.62 5.25 -1.89
CA PHE A 165 0.60 4.92 -0.90
C PHE A 165 0.67 3.44 -0.51
N LEU A 166 0.81 3.17 0.78
CA LEU A 166 0.90 1.81 1.33
C LEU A 166 -0.41 1.43 2.03
N TRP A 167 -1.01 0.36 1.57
CA TRP A 167 -2.17 -0.28 2.18
C TRP A 167 -1.69 -1.33 3.16
N LEU A 168 -1.95 -1.13 4.45
CA LEU A 168 -1.47 -2.02 5.49
C LEU A 168 -2.46 -3.13 5.86
N GLY A 169 -3.58 -3.24 5.15
CA GLY A 169 -4.59 -4.26 5.41
C GLY A 169 -5.94 -3.69 5.78
N ASP A 170 -6.94 -4.56 5.90
CA ASP A 170 -8.35 -4.17 5.95
C ASP A 170 -8.72 -3.19 4.83
N ASN A 171 -8.13 -3.44 3.66
CA ASN A 171 -8.41 -2.77 2.41
C ASN A 171 -9.87 -2.97 2.00
N ILE A 172 -10.45 -4.10 2.40
CA ILE A 172 -11.88 -4.40 2.39
C ILE A 172 -12.26 -5.19 3.64
N TYR A 173 -13.55 -5.18 3.99
CA TYR A 173 -14.08 -5.97 5.10
C TYR A 173 -14.88 -7.18 4.60
N ALA A 174 -14.22 -8.23 4.11
CA ALA A 174 -14.92 -9.31 3.44
C ALA A 174 -15.59 -10.29 4.39
N ASP A 175 -14.87 -10.78 5.41
CA ASP A 175 -15.37 -11.70 6.43
C ASP A 175 -16.16 -12.89 5.84
N SER A 176 -15.62 -13.50 4.78
CA SER A 176 -16.37 -14.42 3.93
C SER A 176 -15.52 -15.55 3.37
N ASP A 177 -16.19 -16.61 2.94
CA ASP A 177 -15.64 -17.70 2.12
C ASP A 177 -16.04 -17.58 0.63
N SER A 178 -16.75 -16.50 0.26
CA SER A 178 -17.27 -16.28 -1.09
C SER A 178 -16.36 -15.40 -1.92
N GLU A 179 -15.72 -15.97 -2.94
CA GLU A 179 -14.92 -15.24 -3.93
C GLU A 179 -15.68 -14.04 -4.54
N THR A 180 -16.97 -14.20 -4.83
CA THR A 180 -17.81 -13.12 -5.35
C THR A 180 -17.96 -11.96 -4.36
N ALA A 181 -18.02 -12.24 -3.05
CA ALA A 181 -18.09 -11.19 -2.04
C ALA A 181 -16.81 -10.36 -2.01
N TYR A 182 -15.63 -11.00 -2.08
CA TYR A 182 -14.34 -10.33 -2.20
C TYR A 182 -14.26 -9.46 -3.46
N SER A 183 -14.53 -10.03 -4.65
CA SER A 183 -14.49 -9.26 -5.90
C SER A 183 -15.47 -8.09 -5.89
N ALA A 184 -16.67 -8.27 -5.33
CA ALA A 184 -17.64 -7.17 -5.22
C ALA A 184 -17.15 -6.06 -4.27
N LEU A 185 -16.54 -6.40 -3.14
CA LEU A 185 -16.03 -5.41 -2.19
C LEU A 185 -14.78 -4.69 -2.71
N TYR A 186 -13.85 -5.39 -3.35
CA TYR A 186 -12.73 -4.74 -4.02
C TYR A 186 -13.20 -3.79 -5.11
N SER A 187 -14.14 -4.19 -5.98
CA SER A 187 -14.70 -3.30 -7.00
C SER A 187 -15.37 -2.06 -6.36
N ARG A 188 -16.17 -2.25 -5.30
CA ARG A 188 -16.79 -1.14 -4.58
C ARG A 188 -15.75 -0.18 -3.99
N GLN A 189 -14.70 -0.70 -3.35
CA GLN A 189 -13.62 0.11 -2.78
C GLN A 189 -12.85 0.86 -3.88
N ARG A 190 -12.54 0.21 -5.02
CA ARG A 190 -11.88 0.84 -6.18
C ARG A 190 -12.72 1.97 -6.81
N GLY A 191 -14.03 1.91 -6.66
CA GLY A 191 -14.99 2.89 -7.17
C GLY A 191 -15.24 4.09 -6.25
N VAL A 192 -14.63 4.15 -5.05
CA VAL A 192 -14.80 5.28 -4.12
C VAL A 192 -14.24 6.56 -4.75
N SER A 193 -15.10 7.56 -4.94
CA SER A 193 -14.78 8.80 -5.68
C SER A 193 -13.57 9.54 -5.14
N ALA A 194 -13.42 9.61 -3.81
CA ALA A 194 -12.29 10.25 -3.13
C ALA A 194 -10.95 9.50 -3.37
N LEU A 195 -11.00 8.19 -3.60
CA LEU A 195 -9.83 7.34 -3.79
C LEU A 195 -9.34 7.31 -5.24
N VAL A 196 -10.25 7.43 -6.22
CA VAL A 196 -9.93 7.31 -7.65
C VAL A 196 -8.77 8.21 -8.12
N PRO A 197 -8.67 9.50 -7.73
CA PRO A 197 -7.53 10.35 -8.12
C PRO A 197 -6.18 9.80 -7.65
N LEU A 198 -6.13 9.25 -6.43
CA LEU A 198 -4.94 8.66 -5.84
C LEU A 198 -4.53 7.40 -6.59
N LEU A 199 -5.46 6.46 -6.83
CA LEU A 199 -5.19 5.21 -7.57
C LEU A 199 -4.59 5.47 -8.95
N ARG A 200 -5.08 6.50 -9.65
CA ARG A 200 -4.67 6.80 -11.03
C ARG A 200 -3.31 7.47 -11.15
N SER A 201 -2.74 7.97 -10.05
CA SER A 201 -1.54 8.82 -10.12
C SER A 201 -0.41 8.39 -9.19
N VAL A 202 -0.74 7.86 -8.02
CA VAL A 202 0.22 7.44 -7.01
C VAL A 202 0.33 5.92 -7.03
N PRO A 203 1.55 5.36 -7.05
CA PRO A 203 1.78 3.93 -6.91
C PRO A 203 1.20 3.37 -5.61
N GLN A 204 0.52 2.23 -5.72
CA GLN A 204 -0.15 1.54 -4.62
C GLN A 204 0.56 0.21 -4.34
N LEU A 205 0.98 -0.01 -3.09
CA LEU A 205 1.51 -1.28 -2.61
C LEU A 205 0.66 -1.76 -1.43
N ALA A 206 0.38 -3.06 -1.35
CA ALA A 206 -0.57 -3.56 -0.37
C ALA A 206 -0.16 -4.87 0.29
N ILE A 207 -0.46 -4.97 1.58
CA ILE A 207 -0.62 -6.22 2.34
C ILE A 207 -2.07 -6.32 2.79
N TRP A 208 -2.46 -7.49 3.26
CA TRP A 208 -3.74 -7.69 3.94
C TRP A 208 -3.60 -7.54 5.45
N ASP A 209 -4.75 -7.45 6.09
CA ASP A 209 -4.94 -7.88 7.47
C ASP A 209 -6.07 -8.92 7.56
N ASP A 210 -6.66 -9.18 8.72
CA ASP A 210 -7.62 -10.28 8.89
C ASP A 210 -8.85 -10.17 7.98
N HIS A 211 -9.42 -8.98 7.83
CA HIS A 211 -10.68 -8.83 7.12
C HIS A 211 -10.58 -8.99 5.58
N ASP A 212 -9.37 -8.90 5.01
CA ASP A 212 -9.09 -9.34 3.63
C ASP A 212 -8.36 -10.69 3.54
N PHE A 213 -7.78 -11.18 4.63
CA PHE A 213 -7.22 -12.53 4.69
C PHE A 213 -8.29 -13.61 4.78
N GLY A 214 -9.42 -13.32 5.46
CA GLY A 214 -10.50 -14.25 5.70
C GLY A 214 -11.54 -13.69 6.66
N TYR A 215 -11.40 -14.09 7.92
CA TYR A 215 -12.27 -13.70 9.03
C TYR A 215 -11.48 -12.96 10.10
N ASN A 216 -12.18 -12.16 10.90
CA ASN A 216 -11.63 -11.47 12.08
C ASN A 216 -10.70 -12.37 12.92
N ASP A 217 -9.53 -11.83 13.28
CA ASP A 217 -8.45 -12.48 14.06
C ASP A 217 -7.97 -13.84 13.51
N SER A 218 -8.28 -14.18 12.26
CA SER A 218 -7.94 -15.51 11.74
C SER A 218 -6.44 -15.69 11.55
N ASP A 219 -5.99 -16.94 11.65
CA ASP A 219 -4.59 -17.34 11.65
C ASP A 219 -4.31 -18.39 10.55
N ARG A 220 -3.17 -19.07 10.62
CA ARG A 220 -2.78 -20.12 9.66
C ARG A 220 -3.85 -21.21 9.42
N HIS A 221 -4.79 -21.43 10.35
CA HIS A 221 -5.85 -22.42 10.25
C HIS A 221 -7.06 -21.93 9.43
N ASN A 222 -7.05 -20.68 8.94
CA ASN A 222 -8.07 -20.16 8.04
C ASN A 222 -8.23 -21.06 6.80
N GLY A 223 -9.40 -21.68 6.66
CA GLY A 223 -9.72 -22.62 5.59
C GLY A 223 -9.76 -22.01 4.18
N VAL A 224 -9.87 -20.68 4.07
CA VAL A 224 -9.98 -19.99 2.77
C VAL A 224 -8.71 -19.25 2.34
N LYS A 225 -7.62 -19.34 3.11
CA LYS A 225 -6.38 -18.56 2.86
C LYS A 225 -5.76 -18.73 1.47
N ALA A 226 -5.92 -19.91 0.85
CA ALA A 226 -5.43 -20.14 -0.51
C ALA A 226 -6.28 -19.42 -1.57
N MET A 227 -7.59 -19.31 -1.35
CA MET A 227 -8.50 -18.55 -2.20
C MET A 227 -8.25 -17.05 -2.04
N THR A 228 -8.24 -16.54 -0.80
CA THR A 228 -8.04 -15.11 -0.53
C THR A 228 -6.68 -14.62 -1.01
N ARG A 229 -5.64 -15.46 -0.94
CA ARG A 229 -4.36 -15.23 -1.64
C ARG A 229 -4.54 -14.96 -3.13
N ARG A 230 -5.08 -15.92 -3.88
CA ARG A 230 -5.25 -15.75 -5.33
C ARG A 230 -6.05 -14.50 -5.67
N LEU A 231 -7.05 -14.16 -4.83
CA LEU A 231 -7.84 -12.94 -5.00
C LEU A 231 -7.04 -11.68 -4.73
N PHE A 232 -6.22 -11.66 -3.69
CA PHE A 232 -5.35 -10.53 -3.40
C PHE A 232 -4.39 -10.26 -4.56
N ASP A 233 -3.72 -11.30 -5.09
CA ASP A 233 -2.83 -11.20 -6.26
C ASP A 233 -3.57 -10.71 -7.53
N ARG A 234 -4.86 -11.06 -7.66
CA ARG A 234 -5.71 -10.60 -8.77
C ARG A 234 -6.03 -9.10 -8.68
N TRP A 235 -6.23 -8.57 -7.48
CA TRP A 235 -6.73 -7.21 -7.23
C TRP A 235 -5.64 -6.17 -6.93
N TRP A 236 -4.39 -6.60 -6.74
CA TRP A 236 -3.23 -5.75 -6.48
C TRP A 236 -2.09 -6.01 -7.46
N ALA A 237 -1.51 -4.93 -8.00
CA ALA A 237 -0.30 -4.99 -8.82
C ALA A 237 0.96 -4.82 -7.95
N ASN A 238 1.07 -5.68 -6.93
CA ASN A 238 2.29 -5.78 -6.12
C ASN A 238 3.45 -6.31 -6.98
N PRO A 239 4.72 -5.99 -6.65
CA PRO A 239 5.88 -6.45 -7.41
C PRO A 239 6.13 -7.94 -7.23
N ALA A 240 5.70 -8.49 -6.10
CA ALA A 240 5.76 -9.90 -5.77
C ALA A 240 4.75 -10.19 -4.65
N SER A 241 4.46 -11.47 -4.46
CA SER A 241 3.70 -11.96 -3.33
C SER A 241 4.39 -13.23 -2.84
N GLY A 242 5.13 -13.13 -1.74
CA GLY A 242 5.79 -14.26 -1.07
C GLY A 242 6.93 -14.87 -1.87
N LEU A 243 7.30 -16.10 -1.50
CA LEU A 243 8.30 -16.92 -2.18
C LEU A 243 7.66 -18.17 -2.79
N PRO A 244 8.32 -18.83 -3.78
CA PRO A 244 7.81 -20.07 -4.35
C PRO A 244 7.42 -21.14 -3.32
N ASP A 245 8.26 -21.33 -2.28
CA ASP A 245 8.03 -22.31 -1.21
C ASP A 245 7.48 -21.68 0.08
N THR A 246 7.11 -20.39 0.05
CA THR A 246 6.56 -19.68 1.21
C THR A 246 5.47 -18.72 0.74
N PRO A 247 4.24 -19.22 0.55
CA PRO A 247 3.13 -18.38 0.16
C PRO A 247 2.79 -17.40 1.28
N GLY A 248 2.79 -16.11 1.00
CA GLY A 248 2.29 -15.02 1.88
C GLY A 248 2.27 -13.71 1.09
N ILE A 249 1.47 -12.72 1.46
CA ILE A 249 1.52 -11.39 0.85
C ILE A 249 2.63 -10.61 1.53
N PHE A 250 3.87 -10.97 1.19
CA PHE A 250 5.05 -10.24 1.66
C PHE A 250 6.03 -10.03 0.52
N PHE A 251 6.71 -8.89 0.54
CA PHE A 251 7.71 -8.53 -0.45
C PHE A 251 8.54 -7.35 0.03
N ARG A 252 9.65 -7.11 -0.67
CA ARG A 252 10.48 -5.91 -0.49
C ARG A 252 10.31 -5.02 -1.71
N HIS A 253 10.22 -3.72 -1.49
CA HIS A 253 10.21 -2.72 -2.54
C HIS A 253 11.19 -1.59 -2.22
N SER A 254 12.06 -1.26 -3.16
CA SER A 254 13.02 -0.16 -3.02
C SER A 254 12.50 1.07 -3.75
N PHE A 255 12.43 2.21 -3.06
CA PHE A 255 12.00 3.48 -3.63
C PHE A 255 13.03 4.56 -3.30
N GLY A 256 13.97 4.79 -4.24
CA GLY A 256 15.18 5.56 -3.97
C GLY A 256 15.98 4.98 -2.80
N PRO A 257 16.43 5.80 -1.83
CA PRO A 257 17.20 5.35 -0.66
C PRO A 257 16.35 4.78 0.50
N VAL A 258 15.11 4.36 0.24
CA VAL A 258 14.21 3.73 1.23
C VAL A 258 13.86 2.32 0.78
N ASP A 259 14.06 1.33 1.65
CA ASP A 259 13.54 -0.03 1.46
C ASP A 259 12.29 -0.24 2.29
N ILE A 260 11.26 -0.81 1.68
CA ILE A 260 9.96 -1.09 2.29
C ILE A 260 9.78 -2.60 2.34
N PHE A 261 9.66 -3.15 3.54
CA PHE A 261 9.41 -4.56 3.82
C PHE A 261 7.94 -4.69 4.19
N MET A 262 7.14 -5.10 3.21
CA MET A 262 5.72 -5.36 3.38
C MET A 262 5.56 -6.78 3.94
N LEU A 263 5.09 -6.91 5.19
CA LEU A 263 5.04 -8.19 5.91
C LEU A 263 3.62 -8.75 5.93
N ASP A 264 3.49 -10.06 5.72
CA ASP A 264 2.28 -10.83 5.97
C ASP A 264 2.26 -11.30 7.43
N GLY A 265 1.30 -10.82 8.21
CA GLY A 265 1.09 -11.21 9.60
C GLY A 265 -0.02 -12.24 9.80
N ARG A 266 -0.55 -12.88 8.74
CA ARG A 266 -1.76 -13.73 8.80
C ARG A 266 -1.55 -15.14 8.28
N TYR A 267 -0.84 -15.32 7.17
CA TYR A 267 -0.84 -16.60 6.45
C TYR A 267 -0.23 -17.78 7.22
N HIS A 268 0.84 -17.50 7.97
CA HIS A 268 1.64 -18.49 8.70
C HIS A 268 1.54 -18.38 10.21
N ARG A 269 0.94 -17.32 10.74
CA ARG A 269 0.92 -17.10 12.19
C ARG A 269 0.20 -18.21 12.92
N ASP A 270 0.69 -18.53 14.11
CA ASP A 270 -0.04 -19.34 15.07
C ASP A 270 -1.22 -18.58 15.68
N PRO A 271 -2.16 -19.25 16.38
CA PRO A 271 -3.23 -18.55 17.06
C PRO A 271 -2.71 -17.54 18.10
N PRO A 272 -3.24 -16.31 18.17
CA PRO A 272 -2.81 -15.31 19.16
C PRO A 272 -2.95 -15.80 20.61
N SER A 273 -3.90 -16.70 20.88
CA SER A 273 -4.13 -17.30 22.20
C SER A 273 -3.10 -18.37 22.61
N ALA A 274 -2.26 -18.84 21.69
CA ALA A 274 -1.20 -19.78 22.01
C ALA A 274 -0.15 -19.13 22.96
N PRO A 275 0.48 -19.89 23.88
CA PRO A 275 1.52 -19.35 24.74
C PRO A 275 2.67 -18.74 23.93
N ASP A 276 3.08 -17.52 24.26
CA ASP A 276 4.24 -16.88 23.64
C ASP A 276 5.53 -17.62 24.03
N GLY A 277 6.41 -17.85 23.06
CA GLY A 277 7.59 -18.68 23.21
C GLY A 277 8.25 -19.02 21.86
N PRO A 278 9.35 -19.79 21.88
CA PRO A 278 10.17 -20.06 20.68
C PRO A 278 9.44 -20.81 19.57
N GLU A 279 8.39 -21.56 19.92
CA GLU A 279 7.59 -22.33 18.96
C GLU A 279 6.43 -21.54 18.35
N LYS A 280 6.05 -20.40 18.93
CA LYS A 280 4.95 -19.56 18.44
C LYS A 280 5.48 -18.57 17.43
N THR A 281 4.82 -18.45 16.28
CA THR A 281 5.28 -17.56 15.19
C THR A 281 4.22 -16.60 14.68
N MET A 282 4.65 -15.40 14.28
CA MET A 282 3.85 -14.44 13.51
C MET A 282 4.10 -14.61 12.01
N LEU A 283 5.36 -14.58 11.58
CA LEU A 283 5.69 -14.59 10.15
C LEU A 283 5.83 -16.00 9.58
N GLY A 284 6.01 -17.01 10.43
CA GLY A 284 6.46 -18.33 10.00
C GLY A 284 7.94 -18.36 9.63
N ALA A 285 8.50 -19.57 9.56
CA ALA A 285 9.94 -19.77 9.36
C ALA A 285 10.45 -19.19 8.02
N GLY A 286 9.71 -19.38 6.93
CA GLY A 286 10.14 -18.97 5.59
C GLY A 286 10.23 -17.45 5.42
N GLN A 287 9.19 -16.72 5.85
CA GLN A 287 9.15 -15.26 5.76
C GLN A 287 10.11 -14.62 6.77
N LYS A 288 10.24 -15.18 7.99
CA LYS A 288 11.23 -14.71 8.97
C LYS A 288 12.66 -14.83 8.44
N ALA A 289 13.01 -15.96 7.83
CA ALA A 289 14.32 -16.16 7.21
C ALA A 289 14.55 -15.22 6.03
N TRP A 290 13.52 -14.99 5.20
CA TRP A 290 13.54 -14.01 4.12
C TRP A 290 13.81 -12.59 4.65
N LEU A 291 13.05 -12.15 5.66
CA LEU A 291 13.17 -10.82 6.26
C LEU A 291 14.58 -10.56 6.77
N LYS A 292 15.13 -11.51 7.55
CA LYS A 292 16.50 -11.42 8.09
C LYS A 292 17.54 -11.29 6.97
N ARG A 293 17.43 -12.10 5.91
CA ARG A 293 18.33 -12.03 4.76
C ARG A 293 18.25 -10.70 4.04
N GLU A 294 17.04 -10.24 3.74
CA GLU A 294 16.81 -8.99 2.98
C GLU A 294 17.22 -7.75 3.78
N LEU A 295 16.97 -7.72 5.09
CA LEU A 295 17.44 -6.64 5.98
C LEU A 295 18.97 -6.55 5.99
N LYS A 296 19.67 -7.69 6.11
CA LYS A 296 21.14 -7.75 6.09
C LYS A 296 21.72 -7.33 4.73
N ALA A 297 21.01 -7.62 3.64
CA ALA A 297 21.41 -7.23 2.29
C ALA A 297 21.17 -5.73 2.01
N SER A 298 20.15 -5.12 2.62
CA SER A 298 19.76 -3.74 2.37
C SER A 298 20.86 -2.72 2.73
N LYS A 299 21.07 -1.75 1.82
CA LYS A 299 21.94 -0.58 2.01
C LYS A 299 21.16 0.74 2.04
N ALA A 300 19.84 0.68 2.06
CA ALA A 300 18.99 1.86 2.14
C ALA A 300 19.22 2.62 3.46
N ALA A 301 19.09 3.95 3.41
CA ALA A 301 19.23 4.81 4.58
C ALA A 301 18.12 4.54 5.61
N PHE A 302 16.92 4.22 5.12
CA PHE A 302 15.78 3.82 5.94
C PHE A 302 15.20 2.49 5.45
N LYS A 303 14.74 1.68 6.41
CA LYS A 303 14.12 0.37 6.18
C LYS A 303 12.78 0.38 6.92
N ILE A 304 11.69 0.43 6.18
CA ILE A 304 10.33 0.44 6.74
C ILE A 304 9.86 -0.99 6.89
N LEU A 305 9.52 -1.42 8.11
CA LEU A 305 8.91 -2.71 8.39
C LEU A 305 7.39 -2.49 8.54
N ALA A 306 6.66 -2.74 7.46
CA ALA A 306 5.22 -2.54 7.39
C ALA A 306 4.47 -3.81 7.81
N SER A 307 3.55 -3.67 8.77
CA SER A 307 2.76 -4.76 9.35
C SER A 307 1.29 -4.39 9.36
N GLY A 308 0.38 -5.36 9.24
CA GLY A 308 -1.05 -5.08 9.42
C GLY A 308 -1.39 -4.66 10.84
N THR A 309 -0.72 -5.27 11.81
CA THR A 309 -0.96 -5.04 13.24
C THR A 309 0.24 -4.39 13.94
N GLY A 310 -0.01 -3.74 15.08
CA GLY A 310 0.96 -2.91 15.82
C GLY A 310 2.18 -3.66 16.38
N TRP A 311 3.34 -3.00 16.40
CA TRP A 311 4.59 -3.60 16.92
C TRP A 311 4.71 -3.51 18.45
N SER A 312 4.08 -2.50 19.05
CA SER A 312 4.23 -2.19 20.48
C SER A 312 3.26 -2.95 21.38
N LEU A 313 3.41 -2.81 22.69
CA LEU A 313 2.48 -3.31 23.70
C LEU A 313 1.20 -2.47 23.86
N ALA A 314 0.90 -1.57 22.91
CA ALA A 314 -0.30 -0.73 22.96
C ALA A 314 -1.60 -1.57 22.99
N GLU A 315 -1.60 -2.76 22.41
CA GLU A 315 -2.72 -3.71 22.45
C GLU A 315 -2.29 -4.98 23.21
N LYS A 316 -2.40 -4.99 24.54
CA LYS A 316 -1.90 -6.11 25.37
C LYS A 316 -2.67 -7.41 25.12
N GLY A 317 -1.95 -8.44 24.67
CA GLY A 317 -2.46 -9.82 24.54
C GLY A 317 -3.51 -10.00 23.44
N GLY A 318 -3.68 -8.99 22.57
CA GLY A 318 -4.63 -9.00 21.48
C GLY A 318 -4.06 -9.59 20.18
N ASP A 319 -4.49 -9.04 19.06
CA ASP A 319 -4.23 -9.59 17.73
C ASP A 319 -2.95 -9.03 17.04
N SER A 320 -2.11 -8.35 17.82
CA SER A 320 -0.87 -7.71 17.38
C SER A 320 0.42 -8.44 17.80
N TRP A 321 1.57 -7.84 17.46
CA TRP A 321 2.89 -8.32 17.90
C TRP A 321 3.05 -8.38 19.43
N ALA A 322 2.18 -7.72 20.19
CA ALA A 322 2.11 -7.86 21.64
C ALA A 322 1.83 -9.30 22.11
N ALA A 323 1.24 -10.15 21.26
CA ALA A 323 1.03 -11.57 21.53
C ALA A 323 2.17 -12.48 21.01
N TYR A 324 3.18 -11.92 20.34
CA TYR A 324 4.29 -12.64 19.70
C TYR A 324 5.65 -12.00 20.07
N LEU A 325 5.82 -11.64 21.35
CA LEU A 325 6.99 -10.89 21.82
C LEU A 325 8.28 -11.68 21.65
N HIS A 326 8.23 -13.02 21.74
CA HIS A 326 9.41 -13.84 21.48
C HIS A 326 9.96 -13.61 20.06
N GLU A 327 9.11 -13.73 19.03
CA GLU A 327 9.53 -13.51 17.64
C GLU A 327 9.83 -12.03 17.35
N ARG A 328 9.03 -11.10 17.89
CA ARG A 328 9.30 -9.67 17.75
C ARG A 328 10.71 -9.33 18.26
N ASN A 329 11.03 -9.81 19.46
CA ASN A 329 12.32 -9.59 20.09
C ASN A 329 13.44 -10.29 19.32
N GLU A 330 13.20 -11.49 18.78
CA GLU A 330 14.16 -12.20 17.90
C GLU A 330 14.52 -11.37 16.66
N ILE A 331 13.55 -10.65 16.08
CA ILE A 331 13.78 -9.76 14.93
C ILE A 331 14.58 -8.52 15.35
N LEU A 332 14.22 -7.87 16.46
CA LEU A 332 14.93 -6.70 16.97
C LEU A 332 16.34 -7.04 17.47
N ASP A 333 16.53 -8.21 18.08
CA ASP A 333 17.84 -8.78 18.44
C ASP A 333 18.67 -9.00 17.19
N PHE A 334 18.11 -9.58 16.12
CA PHE A 334 18.83 -9.75 14.85
C PHE A 334 19.26 -8.40 14.24
N ILE A 335 18.38 -7.39 14.24
CA ILE A 335 18.70 -6.03 13.78
C ILE A 335 19.88 -5.46 14.57
N ARG A 336 19.86 -5.60 15.91
CA ARG A 336 20.97 -5.20 16.78
C ARG A 336 22.24 -5.98 16.45
N ASP A 337 22.20 -7.30 16.48
CA ASP A 337 23.38 -8.16 16.44
C ASP A 337 24.11 -8.07 15.09
N GLU A 338 23.37 -7.80 14.01
CA GLU A 338 23.92 -7.58 12.67
C GLU A 338 24.24 -6.10 12.36
N GLY A 339 24.01 -5.19 13.32
CA GLY A 339 24.29 -3.76 13.17
C GLY A 339 23.49 -3.07 12.06
N ILE A 340 22.25 -3.51 11.85
CA ILE A 340 21.38 -3.01 10.77
C ILE A 340 20.74 -1.70 11.22
N GLY A 341 21.26 -0.57 10.73
CA GLY A 341 20.69 0.74 11.04
C GLY A 341 19.48 1.13 10.17
N GLY A 342 18.72 2.10 10.66
CA GLY A 342 17.66 2.78 9.89
C GLY A 342 16.30 2.04 9.83
N CYS A 343 16.10 0.97 10.59
CA CYS A 343 14.80 0.30 10.66
C CYS A 343 13.79 1.07 11.50
N LEU A 344 12.57 1.20 11.00
CA LEU A 344 11.38 1.70 11.72
C LEU A 344 10.13 0.94 11.26
N GLY A 345 9.11 0.88 12.10
CA GLY A 345 7.83 0.24 11.86
C GLY A 345 6.74 1.21 11.37
N ILE A 346 5.83 0.68 10.57
CA ILE A 346 4.50 1.24 10.37
C ILE A 346 3.45 0.14 10.52
N SER A 347 2.27 0.49 11.07
CA SER A 347 1.22 -0.50 11.31
C SER A 347 -0.21 0.05 11.25
N GLY A 348 -1.19 -0.86 11.33
CA GLY A 348 -2.62 -0.58 11.23
C GLY A 348 -3.48 -1.25 12.32
N ASP A 349 -4.63 -1.81 11.92
CA ASP A 349 -5.60 -2.61 12.70
C ASP A 349 -6.41 -1.86 13.78
N VAL A 350 -5.76 -1.15 14.70
CA VAL A 350 -6.35 -0.70 15.97
C VAL A 350 -7.42 0.43 15.93
N HIS A 351 -7.87 0.87 14.75
CA HIS A 351 -8.80 1.98 14.48
C HIS A 351 -8.47 3.31 15.19
N GLN A 352 -7.17 3.58 15.37
CA GLN A 352 -6.64 4.82 15.93
C GLN A 352 -5.28 5.16 15.28
N GLY A 353 -4.88 6.43 15.41
CA GLY A 353 -3.54 6.88 15.04
C GLY A 353 -2.63 6.97 16.26
N GLU A 354 -1.43 6.41 16.20
CA GLU A 354 -0.47 6.43 17.31
C GLU A 354 0.96 6.61 16.84
N VAL A 355 1.82 7.13 17.72
CA VAL A 355 3.26 7.13 17.52
C VAL A 355 3.90 6.52 18.75
N ASN A 356 4.44 5.32 18.59
CA ASN A 356 4.96 4.48 19.67
C ASN A 356 6.44 4.19 19.46
N CYS A 357 7.11 3.71 20.51
CA CYS A 357 8.49 3.28 20.45
C CYS A 357 8.72 2.06 21.36
N VAL A 358 9.42 1.06 20.82
CA VAL A 358 10.00 -0.06 21.56
C VAL A 358 11.45 0.32 21.87
N PRO A 359 11.83 0.61 23.14
CA PRO A 359 13.12 1.20 23.50
C PRO A 359 14.26 0.16 23.48
N TRP A 360 14.57 -0.38 22.29
CA TRP A 360 15.61 -1.41 22.13
C TRP A 360 17.02 -0.89 22.40
N SER A 361 17.19 0.44 22.54
CA SER A 361 18.42 1.07 23.05
C SER A 361 18.79 0.58 24.45
N GLU A 362 17.80 0.24 25.29
CA GLU A 362 18.01 -0.32 26.63
C GLU A 362 18.59 -1.75 26.59
N ARG A 363 18.61 -2.38 25.41
CA ARG A 363 19.13 -3.73 25.15
C ARG A 363 20.32 -3.73 24.18
N GLY A 364 21.04 -2.61 24.08
CA GLY A 364 22.22 -2.46 23.23
C GLY A 364 21.94 -2.19 21.75
N GLY A 365 20.66 -2.16 21.35
CA GLY A 365 20.22 -1.74 20.02
C GLY A 365 20.00 -0.24 19.94
N TYR A 366 18.97 0.17 19.19
CA TYR A 366 18.47 1.55 19.13
C TYR A 366 16.95 1.54 19.19
N ASP A 367 16.34 2.68 19.42
CA ASP A 367 14.89 2.78 19.59
C ASP A 367 14.13 2.44 18.29
N PHE A 368 13.23 1.45 18.36
CA PHE A 368 12.40 1.04 17.23
C PHE A 368 11.06 1.77 17.28
N TYR A 369 10.88 2.72 16.37
CA TYR A 369 9.69 3.55 16.28
C TYR A 369 8.60 2.86 15.47
N ASP A 370 7.35 3.02 15.87
CA ASP A 370 6.17 2.48 15.18
C ASP A 370 5.14 3.58 14.99
N LEU A 371 4.87 3.96 13.73
CA LEU A 371 3.80 4.89 13.38
C LEU A 371 2.57 4.09 12.98
N VAL A 372 1.51 4.23 13.76
CA VAL A 372 0.26 3.50 13.57
C VAL A 372 -0.73 4.41 12.89
N SER A 373 -1.35 3.93 11.81
CA SER A 373 -2.49 4.59 11.20
C SER A 373 -3.56 3.58 10.85
N SER A 374 -4.59 3.56 11.69
CA SER A 374 -5.76 2.74 11.48
C SER A 374 -7.03 3.57 11.61
N GLY A 375 -7.93 3.33 10.66
CA GLY A 375 -9.18 4.06 10.48
C GLY A 375 -9.16 4.98 9.27
N LEU A 376 -8.69 4.50 8.09
CA LEU A 376 -8.88 5.23 6.83
C LEU A 376 -10.37 5.53 6.60
N ALA A 377 -11.24 4.54 6.83
CA ALA A 377 -12.67 4.69 6.75
C ALA A 377 -13.38 3.64 7.62
N GLN A 378 -13.33 3.81 8.94
CA GLN A 378 -13.85 2.86 9.90
C GLN A 378 -14.33 3.53 11.19
N TYR A 379 -15.16 2.85 11.98
CA TYR A 379 -15.51 3.31 13.32
C TYR A 379 -14.25 3.40 14.18
N LEU A 380 -14.07 4.55 14.83
CA LEU A 380 -12.90 4.80 15.66
C LEU A 380 -13.08 4.09 17.01
N ALA A 381 -12.02 3.43 17.48
CA ALA A 381 -12.09 2.62 18.69
C ALA A 381 -11.19 3.22 19.78
N PRO A 382 -11.74 3.85 20.83
CA PRO A 382 -10.94 4.25 21.99
C PRO A 382 -10.59 3.04 22.89
N LYS A 383 -10.53 1.81 22.34
CA LYS A 383 -10.40 0.57 23.11
C LYS A 383 -9.05 0.46 23.85
N PHE A 384 -8.03 1.17 23.37
CA PHE A 384 -6.66 1.09 23.86
C PHE A 384 -6.07 2.43 24.30
N VAL A 385 -6.90 3.46 24.43
CA VAL A 385 -6.41 4.77 24.90
C VAL A 385 -5.81 4.64 26.30
N ASP A 386 -6.41 3.81 27.16
CA ASP A 386 -5.95 3.53 28.52
C ASP A 386 -4.82 2.50 28.62
N GLN A 387 -4.52 1.80 27.52
CA GLN A 387 -3.40 0.87 27.44
C GLN A 387 -2.11 1.61 27.09
N HIS A 388 -1.00 1.18 27.67
CA HIS A 388 0.29 1.85 27.53
C HIS A 388 1.27 0.96 26.74
N PRO A 389 1.79 1.44 25.60
CA PRO A 389 2.94 0.82 24.95
C PRO A 389 4.18 0.94 25.84
N GLU A 390 5.30 0.35 25.41
CA GLU A 390 6.58 0.51 26.10
C GLU A 390 6.98 1.99 26.21
N VAL A 391 6.85 2.76 25.12
CA VAL A 391 7.00 4.22 25.08
C VAL A 391 5.90 4.75 24.15
N ARG A 392 5.06 5.66 24.65
CA ARG A 392 4.15 6.45 23.81
C ARG A 392 4.80 7.80 23.54
N LEU A 393 4.90 8.18 22.27
CA LEU A 393 5.56 9.44 21.88
C LEU A 393 4.57 10.58 21.72
N ARG A 394 3.33 10.26 21.32
CA ARG A 394 2.24 11.20 21.12
C ARG A 394 0.94 10.62 21.66
N ALA A 395 0.03 11.51 22.06
CA ALA A 395 -1.33 11.12 22.43
C ALA A 395 -2.03 10.41 21.23
N PRO A 396 -2.78 9.32 21.46
CA PRO A 396 -3.52 8.64 20.40
C PRO A 396 -4.56 9.56 19.76
N TRP A 397 -4.76 9.42 18.45
CA TRP A 397 -5.80 10.11 17.70
C TRP A 397 -6.99 9.19 17.42
N VAL A 398 -8.14 9.57 17.96
CA VAL A 398 -9.42 8.84 17.82
C VAL A 398 -10.60 9.76 17.49
N ARG A 399 -10.34 11.02 17.09
CA ARG A 399 -11.38 12.04 16.89
C ARG A 399 -11.96 12.05 15.47
N SER A 400 -11.20 11.57 14.50
CA SER A 400 -11.59 11.43 13.09
C SER A 400 -10.77 10.31 12.44
N THR A 401 -11.16 9.92 11.22
CA THR A 401 -10.32 9.07 10.37
C THR A 401 -8.96 9.72 10.15
N ASN A 402 -7.94 8.89 9.95
CA ASN A 402 -6.56 9.34 9.86
C ASN A 402 -5.77 8.56 8.82
N PHE A 403 -4.61 9.09 8.45
CA PHE A 403 -3.60 8.41 7.65
C PHE A 403 -2.21 8.72 8.22
N GLY A 404 -1.27 7.80 8.03
CA GLY A 404 0.13 7.99 8.41
C GLY A 404 0.89 8.66 7.26
N LEU A 405 1.82 9.56 7.61
CA LEU A 405 2.68 10.23 6.65
C LEU A 405 4.14 10.20 7.13
N LEU A 406 4.99 9.66 6.26
CA LEU A 406 6.44 9.67 6.37
C LEU A 406 7.02 10.65 5.34
N GLU A 407 7.76 11.64 5.80
CA GLU A 407 8.43 12.63 4.94
C GLU A 407 9.95 12.51 5.07
N PHE A 408 10.59 12.00 4.02
CA PHE A 408 12.03 11.78 3.98
C PHE A 408 12.76 12.96 3.33
N SER A 409 13.93 13.28 3.85
CA SER A 409 14.92 14.18 3.24
C SER A 409 16.31 13.58 3.38
N PHE A 410 17.22 13.89 2.45
CA PHE A 410 18.55 13.25 2.39
C PHE A 410 19.73 14.23 2.39
N ASP A 411 19.46 15.53 2.50
CA ASP A 411 20.43 16.62 2.46
C ASP A 411 20.16 17.62 3.60
N PRO A 412 21.18 18.10 4.35
CA PRO A 412 22.56 17.61 4.44
C PRO A 412 22.75 16.21 5.04
N GLU A 413 21.72 15.61 5.62
CA GLU A 413 21.77 14.26 6.15
C GLU A 413 20.41 13.55 5.99
N PRO A 414 20.36 12.20 5.96
CA PRO A 414 19.11 11.45 5.92
C PRO A 414 18.25 11.64 7.16
N ARG A 415 17.00 12.07 6.97
CA ARG A 415 15.98 12.30 8.01
C ARG A 415 14.61 11.79 7.55
N VAL A 416 13.77 11.47 8.52
CA VAL A 416 12.35 11.16 8.34
C VAL A 416 11.52 11.91 9.38
N GLU A 417 10.41 12.50 8.96
CA GLU A 417 9.35 12.97 9.84
C GLU A 417 8.19 11.98 9.84
N LEU A 418 7.70 11.62 11.03
CA LEU A 418 6.59 10.70 11.25
C LEU A 418 5.42 11.49 11.80
N SER A 419 4.27 11.45 11.11
CA SER A 419 3.07 12.17 11.52
C SER A 419 1.79 11.38 11.25
N VAL A 420 0.84 11.46 12.17
CA VAL A 420 -0.55 11.08 11.92
C VAL A 420 -1.28 12.33 11.41
N ARG A 421 -2.00 12.19 10.31
CA ARG A 421 -2.79 13.26 9.69
C ARG A 421 -4.28 12.92 9.77
N ASP A 422 -5.10 13.92 10.02
CA ASP A 422 -6.55 13.75 10.11
C ASP A 422 -7.24 13.79 8.73
N VAL A 423 -8.57 13.67 8.74
CA VAL A 423 -9.42 13.68 7.53
C VAL A 423 -9.30 14.94 6.65
N ILE A 424 -8.72 16.04 7.15
CA ILE A 424 -8.46 17.26 6.37
C ILE A 424 -6.96 17.48 6.12
N GLY A 425 -6.10 16.55 6.52
CA GLY A 425 -4.65 16.61 6.36
C GLY A 425 -3.92 17.41 7.45
N ALA A 426 -4.62 17.85 8.51
CA ALA A 426 -3.99 18.52 9.64
C ALA A 426 -3.23 17.51 10.51
N SER A 427 -2.24 17.98 11.28
CA SER A 427 -1.55 17.10 12.23
C SER A 427 -2.50 16.66 13.33
N ALA A 428 -2.66 15.35 13.49
CA ALA A 428 -3.65 14.75 14.39
C ALA A 428 -3.07 14.47 15.78
N SER A 429 -1.81 14.02 15.84
CA SER A 429 -1.16 13.58 17.08
C SER A 429 -0.03 14.53 17.52
N GLY A 430 -0.23 15.85 17.43
CA GLY A 430 0.77 16.85 17.82
C GLY A 430 1.88 17.08 16.78
N GLU A 431 3.05 17.54 17.21
CA GLU A 431 4.19 17.81 16.32
C GLU A 431 4.78 16.51 15.73
N PRO A 432 5.20 16.48 14.44
CA PRO A 432 5.85 15.32 13.86
C PRO A 432 7.07 14.84 14.68
N VAL A 433 7.25 13.53 14.80
CA VAL A 433 8.47 12.94 15.35
C VAL A 433 9.55 13.01 14.26
N ARG A 434 10.70 13.62 14.55
CA ARG A 434 11.79 13.81 13.59
C ARG A 434 12.97 12.92 13.97
N LEU A 435 13.39 12.06 13.05
CA LEU A 435 14.50 11.12 13.27
C LEU A 435 15.53 11.30 12.17
N ARG A 436 16.82 11.22 12.52
CA ARG A 436 17.92 11.08 11.56
C ARG A 436 18.26 9.61 11.42
N ALA A 437 18.81 9.20 10.28
CA ALA A 437 19.37 7.86 10.16
C ALA A 437 20.46 7.59 11.22
N ALA A 438 21.17 8.63 11.68
CA ALA A 438 22.16 8.57 12.76
C ALA A 438 21.57 8.35 14.17
N ASP A 439 20.25 8.53 14.34
CA ASP A 439 19.55 8.19 15.58
C ASP A 439 19.14 6.70 15.60
N LEU A 440 19.08 6.06 14.43
CA LEU A 440 18.66 4.66 14.23
C LEU A 440 19.87 3.73 14.07
N VAL A 441 20.84 3.81 14.98
CA VAL A 441 22.04 2.96 15.02
C VAL A 441 22.33 2.52 16.46
N ASN A 442 22.85 1.30 16.64
CA ASN A 442 23.07 0.70 17.96
C ASN A 442 23.77 1.64 18.95
N GLY A 443 23.33 1.62 20.21
CA GLY A 443 23.83 2.45 21.29
C GLY A 443 23.23 3.86 21.33
N LYS A 444 22.34 4.21 20.40
CA LYS A 444 21.61 5.48 20.42
C LYS A 444 20.25 5.31 21.11
N GLN A 445 20.03 6.11 22.15
CA GLN A 445 18.71 6.35 22.73
C GLN A 445 18.24 7.73 22.26
N SER A 446 17.20 7.74 21.42
CA SER A 446 16.66 8.95 20.80
C SER A 446 15.22 9.24 21.22
N TRP A 447 14.48 8.28 21.78
CA TRP A 447 13.07 8.46 22.12
C TRP A 447 12.84 9.58 23.13
N ARG A 448 13.74 9.75 24.11
CA ARG A 448 13.66 10.81 25.13
C ARG A 448 13.75 12.22 24.55
N ALA A 449 14.42 12.39 23.42
CA ALA A 449 14.56 13.70 22.78
C ALA A 449 13.33 14.08 21.94
N VAL A 450 12.46 13.11 21.63
CA VAL A 450 11.33 13.30 20.72
C VAL A 450 9.97 13.03 21.34
N ILE A 451 9.90 12.47 22.55
CA ILE A 451 8.65 12.24 23.30
C ILE A 451 7.98 13.58 23.65
N ASP A 452 6.65 13.60 23.60
CA ASP A 452 5.86 14.75 24.06
C ASP A 452 6.03 14.94 25.58
N PRO A 453 6.16 16.18 26.10
CA PRO A 453 6.36 16.42 27.53
C PRO A 453 5.27 15.82 28.42
N ASP A 454 4.00 15.85 27.99
CA ASP A 454 2.90 15.30 28.77
C ASP A 454 2.98 13.76 28.80
N GLU A 455 3.34 13.13 27.68
CA GLU A 455 3.54 11.67 27.63
C GLU A 455 4.76 11.23 28.44
N LEU A 456 5.83 12.05 28.49
CA LEU A 456 6.98 11.80 29.35
C LEU A 456 6.57 11.85 30.84
N GLU A 457 5.80 12.86 31.24
CA GLU A 457 5.32 12.96 32.62
C GLU A 457 4.44 11.75 33.01
N ARG A 458 3.54 11.33 32.12
CA ARG A 458 2.69 10.14 32.31
C ARG A 458 3.51 8.86 32.47
N ARG A 459 4.52 8.68 31.61
CA ARG A 459 5.44 7.54 31.71
C ARG A 459 6.17 7.53 33.05
N GLU A 460 6.80 8.65 33.42
CA GLU A 460 7.57 8.75 34.66
C GLU A 460 6.68 8.56 35.90
N ARG A 461 5.39 8.92 35.82
CA ARG A 461 4.40 8.63 36.86
C ARG A 461 4.17 7.13 37.02
N VAL A 462 4.03 6.39 35.92
CA VAL A 462 3.91 4.92 35.96
C VAL A 462 5.19 4.26 36.50
N GLU A 463 6.36 4.75 36.11
CA GLU A 463 7.65 4.27 36.65
C GLU A 463 7.76 4.47 38.17
N ARG A 464 7.08 5.49 38.72
CA ARG A 464 6.96 5.74 40.17
C ARG A 464 5.81 4.96 40.85
N GLY A 465 5.10 4.08 40.12
CA GLY A 465 4.00 3.26 40.64
C GLY A 465 2.62 3.93 40.62
N GLY A 466 2.46 5.06 39.93
CA GLY A 466 1.15 5.71 39.71
C GLY A 466 0.42 5.17 38.47
N SER A 467 -0.79 5.66 38.21
CA SER A 467 -1.56 5.35 36.98
C SER A 467 -1.16 6.25 35.81
N TYR A 468 -1.27 5.76 34.57
CA TYR A 468 -0.84 6.49 33.36
C TYR A 468 -1.61 7.80 33.15
N TYR A 469 -2.92 7.81 33.44
CA TYR A 469 -3.78 8.99 33.31
C TYR A 469 -4.03 9.74 34.63
N GLY A 470 -3.48 9.24 35.76
CA GLY A 470 -3.68 9.81 37.08
C GLY A 470 -5.01 9.44 37.75
N GLU A 471 -5.00 9.40 39.08
CA GLU A 471 -5.95 10.14 39.92
C GLU A 471 -5.17 11.27 40.61
#